data_AF-A0A9W6SB04-F1
#
_entry.id   AF-A0A9W6SB04-F1
#
_cell.length_a   1.000
_cell.length_b   1.000
_cell.length_c   1.000
_cell.angle_alpha   90.00
_cell.angle_beta   90.00
_cell.angle_gamma   90.00
#
_symmetry.space_group_name_H-M   'P 1'
#
loop_
_entity.id
_entity.type
_entity.pdbx_description
1 polymer ?
#
loop_
_entity_poly.entity_id
_entity_poly.type
_entity_poly.pdbx_seq_one_letter_code
_entity_poly.pdbx_strand_id
1 'polypeptide(L)'
;MPHEDLPRFELAFPGPLRDRLVAAVLAGVKTATTGLCEEYERLGEPLPVAGERSVVVDSGGRPVAVVETTDVRVVPLGEIDLPYAMEEGEGHTSVAEWRTAHERFWHGEEMRAALGDPEFTVDDGTRVVTQRFRVVERLAARAAEEILDIVDEHDNVIGTAPRAEAYARRLRHRCAFVFVRDGRDRIFVHRRTPGKLIFPSRYDMFVGGVVGAGESYDDAALREAEEELGVSGLARPVPLFSFLYEGAAGHTWWSRVYEVRCDLPVSPQAEEVAWHAFLTEEELERRLPEWEWVPDGLEAYHRMRARRPG
;
A
#
# COMPACT_ATOMS: atom_id res chain seq x y z
N MET A 1 14.29 -4.09 17.57
CA MET A 1 14.66 -2.67 17.57
C MET A 1 13.54 -1.91 16.89
N PRO A 2 13.17 -0.71 17.34
CA PRO A 2 12.27 0.17 16.59
C PRO A 2 12.78 0.36 15.16
N HIS A 3 11.89 0.43 14.16
CA HIS A 3 12.30 0.64 12.77
C HIS A 3 12.96 2.01 12.53
N GLU A 4 12.72 2.97 13.43
CA GLU A 4 13.32 4.32 13.42
C GLU A 4 14.85 4.29 13.65
N ASP A 5 15.38 3.21 14.24
CA ASP A 5 16.81 3.03 14.50
C ASP A 5 17.52 2.20 13.40
N LEU A 6 16.80 1.74 12.37
CA LEU A 6 17.36 0.94 11.29
C LEU A 6 18.00 1.83 10.20
N PRO A 7 19.09 1.37 9.55
CA PRO A 7 19.65 2.06 8.40
C PRO A 7 18.61 2.16 7.28
N ARG A 8 18.63 3.28 6.56
CA ARG A 8 17.73 3.51 5.44
C ARG A 8 18.12 2.66 4.23
N PHE A 9 17.11 2.13 3.56
CA PHE A 9 17.22 1.41 2.31
C PHE A 9 16.58 2.26 1.21
N GLU A 10 17.42 3.02 0.51
CA GLU A 10 16.99 3.97 -0.50
C GLU A 10 17.18 3.37 -1.91
N LEU A 11 16.11 3.41 -2.72
CA LEU A 11 16.12 2.91 -4.09
C LEU A 11 16.06 4.10 -5.05
N ALA A 12 17.17 4.36 -5.74
CA ALA A 12 17.34 5.54 -6.60
C ALA A 12 17.08 6.88 -5.87
N PHE A 13 17.18 7.99 -6.59
CA PHE A 13 16.84 9.31 -6.06
C PHE A 13 15.31 9.49 -5.86
N PRO A 14 14.86 10.37 -4.96
CA PRO A 14 13.44 10.68 -4.79
C PRO A 14 12.76 11.05 -6.11
N GLY A 15 11.62 10.43 -6.42
CA GLY A 15 10.83 10.70 -7.61
C GLY A 15 10.19 9.44 -8.23
N PRO A 16 9.66 9.55 -9.47
CA PRO A 16 8.85 8.49 -10.08
C PRO A 16 9.57 7.15 -10.27
N LEU A 17 10.91 7.14 -10.31
CA LEU A 17 11.68 5.90 -10.34
C LEU A 17 11.64 5.20 -8.98
N ARG A 18 12.01 5.91 -7.90
CA ARG A 18 11.93 5.39 -6.53
C ARG A 18 10.53 4.89 -6.19
N ASP A 19 9.49 5.64 -6.53
CA ASP A 19 8.10 5.25 -6.22
C ASP A 19 7.72 3.91 -6.88
N ARG A 20 8.14 3.69 -8.14
CA ARG A 20 7.92 2.41 -8.82
C ARG A 20 8.74 1.27 -8.21
N LEU A 21 9.99 1.53 -7.83
CA LEU A 21 10.86 0.51 -7.21
C LEU A 21 10.34 0.10 -5.83
N VAL A 22 9.92 1.08 -5.03
CA VAL A 22 9.30 0.86 -3.72
C VAL A 22 7.99 0.07 -3.88
N ALA A 23 7.13 0.44 -4.83
CA ALA A 23 5.92 -0.32 -5.13
C ALA A 23 6.23 -1.77 -5.53
N ALA A 24 7.30 -2.01 -6.31
CA ALA A 24 7.72 -3.36 -6.68
C ALA A 24 8.24 -4.17 -5.48
N VAL A 25 8.94 -3.53 -4.53
CA VAL A 25 9.33 -4.17 -3.25
C VAL A 25 8.11 -4.54 -2.43
N LEU A 26 7.17 -3.61 -2.29
CA LEU A 26 5.90 -3.85 -1.59
C LEU A 26 5.04 -4.89 -2.32
N ALA A 27 5.13 -5.04 -3.63
CA ALA A 27 4.44 -6.12 -4.35
C ALA A 27 5.13 -7.48 -4.18
N GLY A 28 6.34 -7.54 -3.60
CA GLY A 28 7.17 -8.74 -3.53
C GLY A 28 7.79 -9.13 -4.88
N VAL A 29 7.74 -8.24 -5.87
CA VAL A 29 8.26 -8.45 -7.22
C VAL A 29 9.75 -8.14 -7.28
N LYS A 30 10.20 -7.06 -6.62
CA LYS A 30 11.61 -6.70 -6.49
C LYS A 30 12.21 -7.33 -5.24
N THR A 31 13.19 -8.20 -5.43
CA THR A 31 13.90 -8.96 -4.37
C THR A 31 15.42 -8.81 -4.45
N ALA A 32 15.91 -8.07 -5.45
CA ALA A 32 17.31 -7.71 -5.61
C ALA A 32 17.46 -6.23 -6.00
N THR A 33 18.62 -5.64 -5.73
CA THR A 33 19.00 -4.29 -6.16
C THR A 33 20.50 -4.20 -6.43
N THR A 34 20.88 -3.33 -7.36
CA THR A 34 22.29 -3.12 -7.72
C THR A 34 22.72 -1.68 -7.50
N GLY A 35 23.79 -1.48 -6.74
CA GLY A 35 24.45 -0.19 -6.52
C GLY A 35 25.88 -0.16 -7.07
N LEU A 36 26.45 1.03 -7.23
CA LEU A 36 27.86 1.19 -7.59
C LEU A 36 28.74 0.98 -6.36
N CYS A 37 29.79 0.15 -6.47
CA CYS A 37 30.76 0.01 -5.37
C CYS A 37 31.43 1.36 -5.04
N GLU A 38 31.68 2.16 -6.08
CA GLU A 38 32.29 3.48 -5.97
C GLU A 38 31.46 4.49 -5.16
N GLU A 39 30.13 4.36 -5.15
CA GLU A 39 29.26 5.22 -4.35
C GLU A 39 29.52 5.02 -2.86
N TYR A 40 29.57 3.77 -2.40
CA TYR A 40 29.92 3.42 -1.01
C TYR A 40 31.32 3.91 -0.62
N GLU A 41 32.31 3.71 -1.51
CA GLU A 41 33.69 4.13 -1.28
C GLU A 41 33.82 5.66 -1.12
N ARG A 42 33.10 6.43 -1.94
CA ARG A 42 33.13 7.91 -1.90
C ARG A 42 32.40 8.47 -0.69
N LEU A 43 31.27 7.88 -0.30
CA LEU A 43 30.49 8.30 0.87
C LEU A 43 31.10 7.80 2.18
N GLY A 44 32.07 6.88 2.12
CA GLY A 44 32.64 6.25 3.30
C GLY A 44 31.65 5.34 4.03
N GLU A 45 30.65 4.83 3.29
CA GLU A 45 29.60 3.98 3.82
C GLU A 45 30.02 2.50 3.76
N PRO A 46 29.74 1.70 4.81
CA PRO A 46 30.01 0.28 4.76
C PRO A 46 29.10 -0.40 3.73
N LEU A 47 29.64 -1.41 3.05
CA LEU A 47 28.82 -2.29 2.21
C LEU A 47 27.77 -3.02 3.08
N PRO A 48 26.56 -3.27 2.54
CA PRO A 48 25.55 -4.02 3.26
C PRO A 48 26.02 -5.44 3.58
N VAL A 49 25.47 -6.04 4.63
CA VAL A 49 25.81 -7.42 5.02
C VAL A 49 24.59 -8.33 5.09
N ALA A 50 24.78 -9.62 4.78
CA ALA A 50 23.70 -10.60 4.95
C ALA A 50 23.25 -10.67 6.43
N GLY A 51 21.94 -10.70 6.64
CA GLY A 51 21.28 -10.62 7.95
C GLY A 51 21.01 -9.19 8.44
N GLU A 52 21.54 -8.17 7.76
CA GLU A 52 21.24 -6.77 8.08
C GLU A 52 19.79 -6.44 7.80
N ARG A 53 19.16 -5.69 8.71
CA ARG A 53 17.81 -5.16 8.54
C ARG A 53 17.88 -3.67 8.26
N SER A 54 17.11 -3.25 7.28
CA SER A 54 17.07 -1.86 6.82
C SER A 54 15.63 -1.44 6.55
N VAL A 55 15.36 -0.14 6.63
CA VAL A 55 14.02 0.43 6.43
C VAL A 55 13.90 1.04 5.04
N VAL A 56 13.00 0.49 4.22
CA VAL A 56 12.69 1.04 2.90
C VAL A 56 11.93 2.35 3.08
N VAL A 57 12.35 3.39 2.36
CA VAL A 57 11.70 4.70 2.38
C VAL A 57 11.18 5.11 1.01
N ASP A 58 10.04 5.80 0.99
CA ASP A 58 9.48 6.37 -0.24
C ASP A 58 10.17 7.69 -0.66
N SER A 59 9.67 8.34 -1.72
CA SER A 59 10.21 9.63 -2.18
C SER A 59 9.94 10.80 -1.22
N GLY A 60 9.01 10.65 -0.29
CA GLY A 60 8.81 11.57 0.83
C GLY A 60 9.75 11.31 2.02
N GLY A 61 10.59 10.27 1.93
CA GLY A 61 11.48 9.84 3.02
C GLY A 61 10.76 9.07 4.12
N ARG A 62 9.53 8.59 3.86
CA ARG A 62 8.69 7.91 4.85
C ARG A 62 8.99 6.41 4.87
N PRO A 63 9.16 5.79 6.05
CA PRO A 63 9.28 4.34 6.19
C PRO A 63 8.04 3.60 5.66
N VAL A 64 8.24 2.62 4.77
CA VAL A 64 7.15 1.83 4.16
C VAL A 64 7.31 0.32 4.32
N ALA A 65 8.52 -0.17 4.57
CA ALA A 65 8.76 -1.58 4.86
C ALA A 65 10.09 -1.77 5.61
N VAL A 66 10.24 -2.89 6.30
CA VAL A 66 11.53 -3.40 6.77
C VAL A 66 11.93 -4.56 5.88
N VAL A 67 13.16 -4.51 5.36
CA VAL A 67 13.77 -5.59 4.58
C VAL A 67 14.93 -6.20 5.35
N GLU A 68 15.20 -7.47 5.09
CA GLU A 68 16.39 -8.17 5.57
C GLU A 68 17.23 -8.61 4.37
N THR A 69 18.49 -8.20 4.35
CA THR A 69 19.47 -8.57 3.33
C THR A 69 19.79 -10.05 3.45
N THR A 70 19.68 -10.79 2.35
CA THR A 70 19.91 -12.25 2.32
C THR A 70 21.23 -12.63 1.67
N ASP A 71 21.73 -11.83 0.72
CA ASP A 71 22.96 -12.08 -0.02
C ASP A 71 23.55 -10.75 -0.50
N VAL A 72 24.88 -10.62 -0.43
CA VAL A 72 25.62 -9.46 -0.97
C VAL A 72 26.85 -9.95 -1.70
N ARG A 73 27.04 -9.51 -2.94
CA ARG A 73 28.23 -9.82 -3.74
C ARG A 73 28.73 -8.58 -4.44
N VAL A 74 30.05 -8.38 -4.45
CA VAL A 74 30.69 -7.37 -5.29
C VAL A 74 31.23 -8.07 -6.54
N VAL A 75 30.67 -7.73 -7.70
CA VAL A 75 30.99 -8.36 -8.99
C VAL A 75 31.27 -7.30 -10.05
N PRO A 76 31.99 -7.61 -11.13
CA PRO A 76 32.01 -6.76 -12.32
C PRO A 76 30.60 -6.63 -12.93
N LEU A 77 30.26 -5.46 -13.44
CA LEU A 77 28.97 -5.17 -14.07
C LEU A 77 28.67 -6.14 -15.23
N GLY A 78 29.69 -6.54 -15.99
CA GLY A 78 29.55 -7.50 -17.08
C GLY A 78 29.22 -8.94 -16.65
N GLU A 79 29.30 -9.26 -15.35
CA GLU A 79 28.98 -10.60 -14.81
C GLU A 79 27.52 -10.73 -14.34
N ILE A 80 26.71 -9.69 -14.48
CA ILE A 80 25.28 -9.75 -14.15
C ILE A 80 24.56 -10.67 -15.13
N ASP A 81 23.92 -11.71 -14.60
CA ASP A 81 23.17 -12.69 -15.38
C ASP A 81 21.68 -12.34 -15.45
N LEU A 82 20.97 -12.99 -16.37
CA LEU A 82 19.55 -12.76 -16.57
C LEU A 82 18.70 -13.11 -15.32
N PRO A 83 18.92 -14.26 -14.63
CA PRO A 83 18.17 -14.56 -13.41
C PRO A 83 18.23 -13.42 -12.38
N TYR A 84 19.42 -12.89 -12.11
CA TYR A 84 19.56 -11.77 -11.18
C TYR A 84 18.90 -10.48 -11.70
N ALA A 85 19.08 -10.15 -12.97
CA ALA A 85 18.44 -8.98 -13.59
C ALA A 85 16.90 -9.03 -13.51
N MET A 86 16.31 -10.22 -13.53
CA MET A 86 14.87 -10.44 -13.33
C MET A 86 14.43 -10.30 -11.86
N GLU A 87 15.26 -10.72 -10.90
CA GLU A 87 15.00 -10.57 -9.45
C GLU A 87 14.91 -9.09 -9.03
N GLU A 88 15.51 -8.19 -9.81
CA GLU A 88 15.35 -6.73 -9.63
C GLU A 88 13.93 -6.23 -9.89
N GLY A 89 13.04 -7.05 -10.45
CA GLY A 89 11.59 -6.79 -10.45
C GLY A 89 11.12 -5.63 -11.33
N GLU A 90 11.98 -5.12 -12.21
CA GLU A 90 11.73 -3.94 -13.05
C GLU A 90 11.12 -4.27 -14.43
N GLY A 91 10.83 -5.55 -14.67
CA GLY A 91 10.22 -6.04 -15.93
C GLY A 91 11.21 -6.31 -17.06
N HIS A 92 12.51 -6.33 -16.77
CA HIS A 92 13.54 -6.67 -17.74
C HIS A 92 13.47 -8.15 -18.16
N THR A 93 13.51 -8.40 -19.46
CA THR A 93 13.49 -9.76 -20.04
C THR A 93 14.83 -10.18 -20.63
N SER A 94 15.81 -9.28 -20.63
CA SER A 94 17.19 -9.54 -21.04
C SER A 94 18.19 -8.72 -20.21
N VAL A 95 19.43 -9.18 -20.12
CA VAL A 95 20.54 -8.43 -19.48
C VAL A 95 20.78 -7.10 -20.20
N ALA A 96 20.58 -7.05 -21.52
CA ALA A 96 20.76 -5.83 -22.31
C ALA A 96 19.75 -4.73 -21.94
N GLU A 97 18.48 -5.09 -21.69
CA GLU A 97 17.46 -4.16 -21.22
C GLU A 97 17.79 -3.63 -19.82
N TRP A 98 18.11 -4.54 -18.89
CA TRP A 98 18.53 -4.20 -17.53
C TRP A 98 19.74 -3.26 -17.53
N ARG A 99 20.73 -3.57 -18.36
CA ARG A 99 21.96 -2.79 -18.51
C ARG A 99 21.68 -1.38 -19.05
N THR A 100 20.86 -1.28 -20.08
CA THR A 100 20.47 0.01 -20.66
C THR A 100 19.76 0.88 -19.62
N ALA A 101 18.89 0.29 -18.79
CA ALA A 101 18.19 1.02 -17.73
C ALA A 101 19.15 1.52 -16.64
N HIS A 102 20.10 0.70 -16.21
CA HIS A 102 21.10 1.03 -15.20
C HIS A 102 22.12 2.06 -15.69
N GLU A 103 22.66 1.90 -16.90
CA GLU A 103 23.57 2.87 -17.51
C GLU A 103 22.90 4.24 -17.67
N ARG A 104 21.64 4.28 -18.11
CA ARG A 104 20.87 5.53 -18.18
C ARG A 104 20.72 6.20 -16.80
N PHE A 105 20.55 5.43 -15.73
CA PHE A 105 20.48 5.97 -14.38
C PHE A 105 21.85 6.49 -13.92
N TRP A 106 22.91 5.69 -14.07
CA TRP A 106 24.26 6.05 -13.61
C TRP A 106 24.91 7.18 -14.42
N HIS A 107 24.57 7.33 -15.69
CA HIS A 107 25.03 8.44 -16.53
C HIS A 107 24.15 9.69 -16.41
N GLY A 108 23.09 9.64 -15.60
CA GLY A 108 22.20 10.78 -15.36
C GLY A 108 22.90 11.93 -14.62
N GLU A 109 22.43 13.16 -14.86
CA GLU A 109 22.99 14.38 -14.24
C GLU A 109 23.02 14.29 -12.71
N GLU A 110 21.97 13.74 -12.10
CA GLU A 110 21.84 13.62 -10.65
C GLU A 110 22.89 12.66 -10.05
N MET A 111 23.14 11.51 -10.71
CA MET A 111 24.17 10.57 -10.27
C MET A 111 25.58 11.16 -10.46
N ARG A 112 25.85 11.77 -11.60
CA ARG A 112 27.14 12.45 -11.86
C ARG A 112 27.43 13.55 -10.86
N ALA A 113 26.40 14.32 -10.49
CA ALA A 113 26.49 15.33 -9.44
C ALA A 113 26.75 14.70 -8.06
N ALA A 114 26.07 13.61 -7.72
CA ALA A 114 26.26 12.89 -6.46
C ALA A 114 27.68 12.30 -6.33
N LEU A 115 28.24 11.77 -7.42
CA LEU A 115 29.60 11.25 -7.48
C LEU A 115 30.68 12.35 -7.57
N GLY A 116 30.28 13.58 -7.91
CA GLY A 116 31.20 14.70 -8.15
C GLY A 116 32.04 14.52 -9.41
N ASP A 117 31.55 13.75 -10.39
CA ASP A 117 32.25 13.46 -11.65
C ASP A 117 31.28 13.62 -12.84
N PRO A 118 31.38 14.74 -13.60
CA PRO A 118 30.49 15.00 -14.72
C PRO A 118 30.71 14.08 -15.93
N GLU A 119 31.85 13.39 -16.00
CA GLU A 119 32.19 12.46 -17.09
C GLU A 119 32.09 11.00 -16.65
N PHE A 120 31.49 10.74 -15.47
CA PHE A 120 31.34 9.38 -14.94
C PHE A 120 30.64 8.47 -15.97
N THR A 121 31.24 7.30 -16.16
CA THR A 121 30.76 6.24 -17.03
C THR A 121 31.06 4.88 -16.40
N VAL A 122 30.40 3.85 -16.91
CA VAL A 122 30.58 2.46 -16.47
C VAL A 122 30.92 1.58 -17.67
N ASP A 123 31.62 0.48 -17.41
CA ASP A 123 31.97 -0.56 -18.38
C ASP A 123 31.81 -1.96 -17.74
N ASP A 124 32.14 -3.02 -18.49
CA ASP A 124 32.02 -4.41 -18.01
C ASP A 124 32.83 -4.69 -16.74
N GLY A 125 33.93 -3.96 -16.54
CA GLY A 125 34.83 -4.10 -15.40
C GLY A 125 34.41 -3.28 -14.18
N THR A 126 33.46 -2.35 -14.32
CA THR A 126 32.96 -1.53 -13.21
C THR A 126 32.44 -2.42 -12.08
N ARG A 127 32.89 -2.17 -10.86
CA ARG A 127 32.49 -2.95 -9.68
C ARG A 127 31.12 -2.50 -9.19
N VAL A 128 30.18 -3.43 -9.14
CA VAL A 128 28.84 -3.22 -8.60
C VAL A 128 28.60 -4.06 -7.36
N VAL A 129 27.77 -3.55 -6.47
CA VAL A 129 27.29 -4.22 -5.27
C VAL A 129 25.91 -4.77 -5.59
N THR A 130 25.82 -6.09 -5.70
CA THR A 130 24.55 -6.79 -5.85
C THR A 130 24.04 -7.18 -4.46
N GLN A 131 22.76 -6.91 -4.21
CA GLN A 131 22.14 -7.18 -2.92
C GLN A 131 20.80 -7.86 -3.14
N ARG A 132 20.61 -9.04 -2.55
CA ARG A 132 19.30 -9.69 -2.44
C ARG A 132 18.72 -9.43 -1.06
N PHE A 133 17.40 -9.31 -1.00
CA PHE A 133 16.69 -9.06 0.24
C PHE A 133 15.29 -9.68 0.22
N ARG A 134 14.69 -9.75 1.40
CA ARG A 134 13.27 -10.10 1.57
C ARG A 134 12.58 -9.07 2.45
N VAL A 135 11.32 -8.79 2.15
CA VAL A 135 10.47 -7.99 3.04
C VAL A 135 10.16 -8.84 4.28
N VAL A 136 10.50 -8.30 5.46
CA VAL A 136 10.21 -8.95 6.76
C VAL A 136 9.06 -8.29 7.51
N GLU A 137 8.77 -7.03 7.20
CA GLU A 137 7.65 -6.27 7.77
C GLU A 137 7.18 -5.24 6.74
N ARG A 138 5.88 -5.07 6.58
CA ARG A 138 5.30 -3.95 5.82
C ARG A 138 4.84 -2.91 6.83
N LEU A 139 5.33 -1.69 6.68
CA LEU A 139 4.93 -0.60 7.56
C LEU A 139 3.68 0.01 6.94
N ALA A 140 2.52 -0.20 7.57
CA ALA A 140 1.30 0.49 7.20
C ALA A 140 1.61 1.99 7.16
N ALA A 141 1.20 2.69 6.09
CA ALA A 141 1.31 4.14 6.00
C ALA A 141 0.76 4.70 7.31
N ARG A 142 1.62 5.37 8.10
CA ARG A 142 1.21 5.87 9.42
C ARG A 142 -0.07 6.69 9.20
N ALA A 143 -1.13 6.26 9.88
CA ALA A 143 -2.43 6.90 10.04
C ALA A 143 -2.43 8.43 10.28
N ALA A 144 -1.24 9.02 10.52
CA ALA A 144 -1.00 10.39 10.88
C ALA A 144 -0.82 11.34 9.67
N GLU A 145 -0.66 10.86 8.44
CA GLU A 145 -0.40 11.72 7.26
C GLU A 145 -1.43 11.63 6.14
N GLU A 146 -2.45 10.78 6.25
CA GLU A 146 -3.52 10.72 5.25
C GLU A 146 -4.33 12.03 5.29
N ILE A 147 -4.07 12.93 4.34
CA ILE A 147 -4.83 14.17 4.18
C ILE A 147 -6.16 13.81 3.52
N LEU A 148 -7.26 14.27 4.10
CA LEU A 148 -8.62 14.02 3.63
C LEU A 148 -9.22 15.30 3.08
N ASP A 149 -10.06 15.17 2.05
CA ASP A 149 -11.00 16.21 1.68
C ASP A 149 -12.04 16.37 2.80
N ILE A 150 -12.21 17.61 3.26
CA ILE A 150 -13.28 18.01 4.15
C ILE A 150 -14.43 18.54 3.30
N VAL A 151 -15.63 18.01 3.51
CA VAL A 151 -16.79 18.26 2.67
C VAL A 151 -17.96 18.83 3.45
N ASP A 152 -18.84 19.56 2.77
CA ASP A 152 -20.14 19.96 3.29
C ASP A 152 -21.18 18.80 3.21
N GLU A 153 -22.42 19.06 3.60
CA GLU A 153 -23.53 18.09 3.54
C GLU A 153 -24.00 17.74 2.12
N HIS A 154 -23.39 18.34 1.09
CA HIS A 154 -23.69 18.11 -0.32
C HIS A 154 -22.50 17.46 -1.07
N ASP A 155 -21.49 16.98 -0.34
CA ASP A 155 -20.25 16.39 -0.89
C ASP A 155 -19.38 17.40 -1.69
N ASN A 156 -19.51 18.71 -1.42
CA ASN A 156 -18.60 19.69 -1.99
C ASN A 156 -17.37 19.83 -1.09
N VAL A 157 -16.17 19.82 -1.68
CA VAL A 157 -14.92 20.04 -0.95
C VAL A 157 -14.85 21.49 -0.47
N ILE A 158 -14.71 21.67 0.85
CA ILE A 158 -14.59 22.97 1.51
C ILE A 158 -13.21 23.18 2.16
N GLY A 159 -12.35 22.17 2.13
CA GLY A 159 -10.98 22.22 2.63
C GLY A 159 -10.35 20.84 2.69
N THR A 160 -9.17 20.76 3.31
CA THR A 160 -8.46 19.50 3.55
C THR A 160 -7.93 19.47 4.97
N ALA A 161 -7.87 18.30 5.61
CA ALA A 161 -7.25 18.14 6.92
C ALA A 161 -6.59 16.76 7.06
N PRO A 162 -5.52 16.63 7.87
CA PRO A 162 -5.01 15.33 8.26
C PRO A 162 -6.11 14.47 8.91
N ARG A 163 -6.13 13.16 8.64
CA ARG A 163 -7.13 12.22 9.18
C ARG A 163 -7.29 12.29 10.69
N ALA A 164 -6.17 12.37 11.42
CA ALA A 164 -6.20 12.51 12.86
C ALA A 164 -6.94 13.78 13.31
N GLU A 165 -6.74 14.89 12.60
CA GLU A 165 -7.45 16.14 12.85
C GLU A 165 -8.92 16.04 12.45
N ALA A 166 -9.23 15.49 11.28
CA ALA A 166 -10.60 15.28 10.82
C ALA A 166 -11.41 14.48 11.84
N TYR A 167 -10.83 13.41 12.39
CA TYR A 167 -11.44 12.65 13.47
C TYR A 167 -11.53 13.44 14.77
N ALA A 168 -10.45 14.07 15.24
CA ALA A 168 -10.43 14.82 16.50
C ALA A 168 -11.46 15.97 16.51
N ARG A 169 -11.60 16.67 15.39
CA ARG A 169 -12.49 17.83 15.22
C ARG A 169 -13.86 17.46 14.64
N ARG A 170 -14.13 16.17 14.40
CA ARG A 170 -15.38 15.67 13.81
C ARG A 170 -15.72 16.35 12.48
N LEU A 171 -14.70 16.58 11.66
CA LEU A 171 -14.86 17.15 10.33
C LEU A 171 -15.45 16.09 9.39
N ARG A 172 -16.46 16.50 8.63
CA ARG A 172 -17.06 15.65 7.62
C ARG A 172 -16.08 15.45 6.47
N HIS A 173 -15.81 14.19 6.16
CA HIS A 173 -14.90 13.77 5.10
C HIS A 173 -15.57 12.68 4.27
N ARG A 174 -14.85 12.12 3.31
CA ARG A 174 -15.36 11.13 2.36
C ARG A 174 -14.90 9.73 2.73
N CYS A 175 -15.78 8.74 2.56
CA CYS A 175 -15.49 7.32 2.77
C CYS A 175 -16.04 6.46 1.63
N ALA A 176 -15.33 5.40 1.27
CA ALA A 176 -15.77 4.38 0.32
C ALA A 176 -16.08 3.08 1.07
N PHE A 177 -17.22 2.48 0.77
CA PHE A 177 -17.69 1.21 1.34
C PHE A 177 -17.87 0.21 0.21
N VAL A 178 -17.25 -0.96 0.29
CA VAL A 178 -17.27 -1.96 -0.78
C VAL A 178 -17.86 -3.26 -0.26
N PHE A 179 -19.00 -3.65 -0.83
CA PHE A 179 -19.67 -4.90 -0.56
C PHE A 179 -19.05 -6.00 -1.42
N VAL A 180 -18.40 -6.98 -0.80
CA VAL A 180 -17.64 -8.00 -1.52
C VAL A 180 -18.40 -9.31 -1.53
N ARG A 181 -18.61 -9.88 -2.72
CA ARG A 181 -19.18 -11.21 -2.92
C ARG A 181 -18.21 -12.17 -3.58
N ASP A 182 -18.22 -13.43 -3.20
CA ASP A 182 -17.52 -14.47 -3.95
C ASP A 182 -18.39 -15.03 -5.10
N GLY A 183 -17.84 -15.96 -5.88
CA GLY A 183 -18.55 -16.65 -6.97
C GLY A 183 -19.66 -17.58 -6.52
N ARG A 184 -19.90 -17.73 -5.20
CA ARG A 184 -21.05 -18.42 -4.61
C ARG A 184 -22.05 -17.45 -3.98
N ASP A 185 -21.92 -16.15 -4.29
CA ASP A 185 -22.73 -15.05 -3.74
C ASP A 185 -22.67 -14.95 -2.21
N ARG A 186 -21.61 -15.48 -1.58
CA ARG A 186 -21.34 -15.28 -0.16
C ARG A 186 -20.66 -13.95 0.05
N ILE A 187 -20.97 -13.32 1.16
CA ILE A 187 -20.56 -11.96 1.53
C ILE A 187 -19.32 -12.05 2.41
N PHE A 188 -18.29 -11.29 2.07
CA PHE A 188 -17.14 -11.15 2.96
C PHE A 188 -17.54 -10.38 4.21
N VAL A 189 -17.33 -10.98 5.37
CA VAL A 189 -17.60 -10.41 6.68
C VAL A 189 -16.34 -10.52 7.50
N HIS A 190 -15.99 -9.44 8.19
CA HIS A 190 -14.78 -9.40 9.00
C HIS A 190 -15.04 -8.80 10.37
N ARG A 191 -14.12 -9.04 11.30
CA ARG A 191 -14.05 -8.36 12.60
C ARG A 191 -12.80 -7.50 12.63
N ARG A 192 -12.98 -6.22 12.91
CA ARG A 192 -11.90 -5.23 13.02
C ARG A 192 -10.97 -5.57 14.18
N THR A 193 -9.70 -5.22 14.06
CA THR A 193 -8.75 -5.37 15.19
C THR A 193 -9.10 -4.45 16.37
N PRO A 194 -8.64 -4.77 17.59
CA PRO A 194 -8.80 -3.90 18.75
C PRO A 194 -8.05 -2.56 18.63
N GLY A 195 -7.09 -2.45 17.71
CA GLY A 195 -6.26 -1.27 17.51
C GLY A 195 -6.91 -0.17 16.66
N LYS A 196 -8.02 -0.45 15.95
CA LYS A 196 -8.72 0.56 15.15
C LYS A 196 -9.24 1.68 16.04
N LEU A 197 -8.95 2.93 15.67
CA LEU A 197 -9.37 4.12 16.42
C LEU A 197 -10.90 4.25 16.51
N ILE A 198 -11.57 3.94 15.40
CA ILE A 198 -13.01 4.03 15.24
C ILE A 198 -13.58 2.61 15.14
N PHE A 199 -14.52 2.31 16.05
CA PHE A 199 -15.23 1.03 16.16
C PHE A 199 -14.30 -0.20 16.30
N PRO A 200 -13.40 -0.24 17.31
CA PRO A 200 -12.53 -1.38 17.54
C PRO A 200 -13.32 -2.66 17.84
N SER A 201 -12.80 -3.81 17.40
CA SER A 201 -13.36 -5.15 17.68
C SER A 201 -14.79 -5.43 17.18
N ARG A 202 -15.36 -4.54 16.36
CA ARG A 202 -16.70 -4.72 15.76
C ARG A 202 -16.66 -5.49 14.45
N TYR A 203 -17.79 -6.09 14.10
CA TYR A 203 -17.98 -6.79 12.83
C TYR A 203 -18.44 -5.84 11.73
N ASP A 204 -17.95 -6.04 10.50
CA ASP A 204 -18.36 -5.30 9.32
C ASP A 204 -18.62 -6.25 8.14
N MET A 205 -19.56 -5.87 7.27
CA MET A 205 -19.89 -6.55 6.02
C MET A 205 -19.45 -5.75 4.78
N PHE A 206 -18.79 -4.61 4.99
CA PHE A 206 -18.09 -3.86 3.97
C PHE A 206 -16.60 -3.89 4.27
N VAL A 207 -15.79 -3.89 3.22
CA VAL A 207 -14.41 -3.41 3.30
C VAL A 207 -14.37 -1.96 2.85
N GLY A 208 -13.44 -1.16 3.34
CA GLY A 208 -13.42 0.25 2.97
C GLY A 208 -12.74 1.17 3.96
N GLY A 209 -12.54 2.39 3.52
CA GLY A 209 -11.83 3.40 4.28
C GLY A 209 -12.12 4.81 3.80
N VAL A 210 -11.28 5.72 4.25
CA VAL A 210 -11.40 7.14 3.91
C VAL A 210 -10.89 7.38 2.49
N VAL A 211 -11.43 8.40 1.84
CA VAL A 211 -10.95 8.85 0.52
C VAL A 211 -9.91 9.94 0.75
N GLY A 212 -8.71 9.75 0.20
CA GLY A 212 -7.64 10.73 0.27
C GLY A 212 -8.00 12.04 -0.43
N ALA A 213 -7.34 13.13 -0.06
CA ALA A 213 -7.56 14.44 -0.68
C ALA A 213 -7.26 14.39 -2.18
N GLY A 214 -8.24 14.80 -3.00
CA GLY A 214 -8.17 14.72 -4.46
C GLY A 214 -8.26 13.30 -5.05
N GLU A 215 -8.35 12.26 -4.23
CA GLU A 215 -8.59 10.88 -4.68
C GLU A 215 -10.04 10.72 -5.15
N SER A 216 -10.25 9.95 -6.21
CA SER A 216 -11.61 9.60 -6.64
C SER A 216 -12.17 8.50 -5.74
N TYR A 217 -13.49 8.49 -5.50
CA TYR A 217 -14.12 7.39 -4.75
C TYR A 217 -13.89 6.02 -5.40
N ASP A 218 -13.79 5.96 -6.74
CA ASP A 218 -13.62 4.70 -7.47
C ASP A 218 -12.22 4.12 -7.25
N ASP A 219 -11.19 4.97 -7.23
CA ASP A 219 -9.82 4.55 -6.95
C ASP A 219 -9.66 4.18 -5.46
N ALA A 220 -10.24 4.97 -4.55
CA ALA A 220 -10.27 4.66 -3.12
C ALA A 220 -10.97 3.32 -2.84
N ALA A 221 -12.13 3.08 -3.47
CA ALA A 221 -12.87 1.84 -3.31
C ALA A 221 -12.05 0.62 -3.77
N LEU A 222 -11.34 0.71 -4.89
CA LEU A 222 -10.48 -0.38 -5.36
C LEU A 222 -9.30 -0.60 -4.42
N ARG A 223 -8.59 0.47 -4.04
CA ARG A 223 -7.43 0.44 -3.14
C ARG A 223 -7.80 -0.20 -1.80
N GLU A 224 -8.82 0.32 -1.12
CA GLU A 224 -9.26 -0.17 0.19
C GLU A 224 -9.73 -1.63 0.13
N ALA A 225 -10.43 -2.02 -0.96
CA ALA A 225 -10.86 -3.40 -1.12
C ALA A 225 -9.68 -4.35 -1.31
N GLU A 226 -8.70 -4.00 -2.13
CA GLU A 226 -7.49 -4.82 -2.33
C GLU A 226 -6.65 -4.92 -1.04
N GLU A 227 -6.49 -3.81 -0.32
CA GLU A 227 -5.74 -3.73 0.94
C GLU A 227 -6.38 -4.58 2.05
N GLU A 228 -7.67 -4.39 2.34
CA GLU A 228 -8.34 -5.11 3.44
C GLU A 228 -8.59 -6.58 3.13
N LEU A 229 -8.81 -6.95 1.86
CA LEU A 229 -8.92 -8.35 1.46
C LEU A 229 -7.55 -9.04 1.32
N GLY A 230 -6.46 -8.26 1.21
CA GLY A 230 -5.12 -8.75 0.93
C GLY A 230 -5.03 -9.48 -0.41
N VAL A 231 -5.60 -8.87 -1.46
CA VAL A 231 -5.58 -9.39 -2.84
C VAL A 231 -5.05 -8.32 -3.79
N SER A 232 -4.74 -8.71 -5.03
CA SER A 232 -4.39 -7.78 -6.10
C SER A 232 -5.04 -8.21 -7.43
N GLY A 233 -5.35 -7.23 -8.28
CA GLY A 233 -6.01 -7.47 -9.57
C GLY A 233 -7.52 -7.63 -9.45
N LEU A 234 -8.14 -7.01 -8.44
CA LEU A 234 -9.59 -7.00 -8.31
C LEU A 234 -10.22 -6.20 -9.46
N ALA A 235 -11.40 -6.63 -9.92
CA ALA A 235 -12.17 -5.83 -10.87
C ALA A 235 -12.57 -4.49 -10.22
N ARG A 236 -12.72 -3.43 -11.04
CA ARG A 236 -13.20 -2.13 -10.54
C ARG A 236 -14.56 -2.30 -9.84
N PRO A 237 -14.71 -1.88 -8.57
CA PRO A 237 -15.98 -1.93 -7.87
C PRO A 237 -17.06 -1.12 -8.58
N VAL A 238 -18.28 -1.65 -8.62
CA VAL A 238 -19.43 -1.01 -9.27
C VAL A 238 -20.13 -0.09 -8.26
N PRO A 239 -20.33 1.20 -8.56
CA PRO A 239 -21.00 2.12 -7.65
C PRO A 239 -22.49 1.77 -7.53
N LEU A 240 -23.01 1.77 -6.30
CA LEU A 240 -24.42 1.52 -6.00
C LEU A 240 -25.17 2.81 -5.65
N PHE A 241 -24.75 3.50 -4.59
CA PHE A 241 -25.38 4.74 -4.14
C PHE A 241 -24.47 5.51 -3.18
N SER A 242 -24.81 6.76 -2.88
CA SER A 242 -24.17 7.56 -1.85
C SER A 242 -25.16 7.95 -0.75
N PHE A 243 -24.64 8.21 0.44
CA PHE A 243 -25.40 8.79 1.54
C PHE A 243 -24.52 9.53 2.54
N LEU A 244 -25.09 10.53 3.21
CA LEU A 244 -24.48 11.12 4.40
C LEU A 244 -24.72 10.21 5.61
N TYR A 245 -23.65 9.76 6.24
CA TYR A 245 -23.72 9.12 7.55
C TYR A 245 -23.56 10.17 8.65
N GLU A 246 -24.45 10.10 9.65
CA GLU A 246 -24.44 10.94 10.84
C GLU A 246 -24.54 10.04 12.08
N GLY A 247 -23.38 9.59 12.54
CA GLY A 247 -23.25 8.68 13.64
C GLY A 247 -23.41 9.31 15.01
N ALA A 248 -23.62 8.45 16.00
CA ALA A 248 -23.53 8.83 17.40
C ALA A 248 -22.14 9.44 17.72
N ALA A 249 -22.09 10.34 18.71
CA ALA A 249 -20.88 11.08 19.09
C ALA A 249 -20.31 12.04 18.00
N GLY A 250 -21.14 12.43 17.03
CA GLY A 250 -20.83 13.48 16.06
C GLY A 250 -19.93 13.05 14.91
N HIS A 251 -19.70 11.75 14.74
CA HIS A 251 -18.98 11.22 13.59
C HIS A 251 -19.82 11.37 12.32
N THR A 252 -19.28 12.00 11.29
CA THR A 252 -19.99 12.20 10.03
C THR A 252 -19.05 12.07 8.84
N TRP A 253 -19.53 11.40 7.78
CA TRP A 253 -18.82 11.27 6.52
C TRP A 253 -19.80 11.06 5.37
N TRP A 254 -19.43 11.56 4.19
CA TRP A 254 -20.11 11.24 2.95
C TRP A 254 -19.64 9.86 2.47
N SER A 255 -20.58 8.94 2.40
CA SER A 255 -20.32 7.53 2.12
C SER A 255 -20.71 7.21 0.69
N ARG A 256 -19.80 6.62 -0.09
CA ARG A 256 -20.14 6.01 -1.38
C ARG A 256 -20.03 4.50 -1.31
N VAL A 257 -21.11 3.82 -1.66
CA VAL A 257 -21.26 2.37 -1.55
C VAL A 257 -21.05 1.75 -2.92
N TYR A 258 -20.26 0.68 -2.94
CA TYR A 258 -19.89 -0.10 -4.10
C TYR A 258 -20.16 -1.58 -3.87
N GLU A 259 -20.16 -2.36 -4.96
CA GLU A 259 -20.15 -3.82 -4.93
C GLU A 259 -19.07 -4.37 -5.86
N VAL A 260 -18.44 -5.47 -5.46
CA VAL A 260 -17.44 -6.15 -6.28
C VAL A 260 -17.47 -7.66 -6.07
N ARG A 261 -17.13 -8.41 -7.12
CA ARG A 261 -16.90 -9.86 -7.02
C ARG A 261 -15.43 -10.14 -6.78
N CYS A 262 -15.14 -10.99 -5.79
CA CYS A 262 -13.81 -11.47 -5.46
C CYS A 262 -13.80 -13.00 -5.45
N ASP A 263 -13.26 -13.60 -6.52
CA ASP A 263 -13.02 -15.05 -6.62
C ASP A 263 -11.58 -15.44 -6.20
N LEU A 264 -10.79 -14.45 -5.80
CA LEU A 264 -9.40 -14.61 -5.40
C LEU A 264 -9.33 -15.14 -3.95
N PRO A 265 -8.29 -15.94 -3.60
CA PRO A 265 -8.05 -16.31 -2.22
C PRO A 265 -7.66 -15.07 -1.41
N VAL A 266 -8.54 -14.66 -0.49
CA VAL A 266 -8.30 -13.51 0.39
C VAL A 266 -7.26 -13.83 1.46
N SER A 267 -6.39 -12.88 1.75
CA SER A 267 -5.41 -12.93 2.85
C SER A 267 -5.37 -11.59 3.59
N PRO A 268 -6.44 -11.23 4.33
CA PRO A 268 -6.55 -9.93 5.01
C PRO A 268 -5.35 -9.62 5.90
N GLN A 269 -4.98 -8.35 5.98
CA GLN A 269 -3.91 -7.87 6.85
C GLN A 269 -4.28 -8.09 8.32
N ALA A 270 -3.42 -8.75 9.08
CA ALA A 270 -3.68 -9.11 10.47
C ALA A 270 -3.79 -7.88 11.40
N GLU A 271 -3.22 -6.75 10.97
CA GLU A 271 -3.26 -5.46 11.64
C GLU A 271 -4.65 -4.80 11.54
N GLU A 272 -5.42 -5.11 10.49
CA GLU A 272 -6.72 -4.51 10.20
C GLU A 272 -7.89 -5.45 10.50
N VAL A 273 -7.71 -6.75 10.22
CA VAL A 273 -8.74 -7.78 10.33
C VAL A 273 -8.33 -8.85 11.34
N ALA A 274 -9.05 -8.93 12.46
CA ALA A 274 -8.83 -9.93 13.50
C ALA A 274 -9.49 -11.29 13.20
N TRP A 275 -10.48 -11.31 12.32
CA TRP A 275 -11.20 -12.52 11.90
C TRP A 275 -11.99 -12.22 10.62
N HIS A 276 -12.14 -13.19 9.72
CA HIS A 276 -13.01 -13.05 8.56
C HIS A 276 -13.67 -14.37 8.16
N ALA A 277 -14.78 -14.28 7.43
CA ALA A 277 -15.42 -15.40 6.75
C ALA A 277 -16.26 -14.91 5.56
N PHE A 278 -16.58 -15.84 4.66
CA PHE A 278 -17.62 -15.65 3.66
C PHE A 278 -18.92 -16.27 4.16
N LEU A 279 -19.94 -15.44 4.38
CA LEU A 279 -21.26 -15.85 4.89
C LEU A 279 -22.31 -15.80 3.78
N THR A 280 -23.25 -16.73 3.76
CA THR A 280 -24.46 -16.56 2.93
C THR A 280 -25.29 -15.38 3.43
N GLU A 281 -26.21 -14.90 2.60
CA GLU A 281 -27.13 -13.83 3.01
C GLU A 281 -28.00 -14.25 4.22
N GLU A 282 -28.46 -15.51 4.26
CA GLU A 282 -29.19 -16.06 5.41
C GLU A 282 -28.31 -16.13 6.67
N GLU A 283 -27.05 -16.54 6.54
CA GLU A 283 -26.10 -16.57 7.67
C GLU A 283 -25.86 -15.16 8.21
N LEU A 284 -25.65 -14.18 7.33
CA LEU A 284 -25.49 -12.78 7.72
C LEU A 284 -26.73 -12.28 8.47
N GLU A 285 -27.93 -12.50 7.92
CA GLU A 285 -29.19 -12.07 8.55
C GLU A 285 -29.36 -12.63 9.96
N ARG A 286 -29.02 -13.91 10.19
CA ARG A 286 -29.06 -14.52 11.54
C ARG A 286 -28.07 -13.88 12.51
N ARG A 287 -26.95 -13.33 12.02
CA ARG A 287 -25.90 -12.69 12.83
C ARG A 287 -26.16 -11.21 13.11
N LEU A 288 -27.00 -10.53 12.33
CA LEU A 288 -27.36 -9.13 12.54
C LEU A 288 -27.80 -8.80 13.99
N PRO A 289 -28.69 -9.58 14.64
CA PRO A 289 -29.09 -9.31 16.02
C PRO A 289 -28.10 -9.82 17.08
N GLU A 290 -27.18 -10.72 16.72
CA GLU A 290 -26.29 -11.40 17.67
C GLU A 290 -24.93 -10.71 17.83
N TRP A 291 -24.44 -10.09 16.75
CA TRP A 291 -23.10 -9.52 16.69
C TRP A 291 -23.11 -8.00 16.85
N GLU A 292 -22.02 -7.45 17.37
CA GLU A 292 -21.83 -6.00 17.45
C GLU A 292 -21.22 -5.48 16.15
N TRP A 293 -22.06 -4.83 15.35
CA TRP A 293 -21.68 -4.31 14.04
C TRP A 293 -21.14 -2.89 14.09
N VAL A 294 -20.31 -2.55 13.11
CA VAL A 294 -19.92 -1.17 12.83
C VAL A 294 -21.19 -0.39 12.44
N PRO A 295 -21.55 0.70 13.13
CA PRO A 295 -22.86 1.34 12.94
C PRO A 295 -23.12 1.92 11.54
N ASP A 296 -22.10 2.49 10.90
CA ASP A 296 -22.15 3.01 9.53
C ASP A 296 -22.28 1.90 8.49
N GLY A 297 -21.49 0.83 8.63
CA GLY A 297 -21.60 -0.37 7.78
C GLY A 297 -23.00 -1.01 7.88
N LEU A 298 -23.55 -1.12 9.09
CA LEU A 298 -24.90 -1.63 9.31
C LEU A 298 -25.97 -0.73 8.66
N GLU A 299 -25.82 0.59 8.77
CA GLU A 299 -26.73 1.53 8.10
C GLU A 299 -26.64 1.43 6.57
N ALA A 300 -25.43 1.36 6.02
CA ALA A 300 -25.21 1.14 4.59
C ALA A 300 -25.88 -0.16 4.12
N TYR A 301 -25.77 -1.24 4.90
CA TYR A 301 -26.42 -2.52 4.60
C TYR A 301 -27.94 -2.40 4.57
N HIS A 302 -28.56 -1.79 5.58
CA HIS A 302 -30.01 -1.56 5.59
C HIS A 302 -30.48 -0.72 4.41
N ARG A 303 -29.74 0.34 4.07
CA ARG A 303 -30.00 1.20 2.90
C ARG A 303 -29.90 0.41 1.59
N MET A 304 -28.91 -0.47 1.47
CA MET A 304 -28.74 -1.34 0.31
C MET A 304 -29.91 -2.32 0.18
N ARG A 305 -30.32 -2.96 1.28
CA ARG A 305 -31.46 -3.89 1.31
C ARG A 305 -32.78 -3.23 0.92
N ALA A 306 -33.03 -2.00 1.38
CA ALA A 306 -34.22 -1.24 1.02
C ALA A 306 -34.29 -0.84 -0.47
N ARG A 307 -33.17 -0.92 -1.20
CA ARG A 307 -33.05 -0.54 -2.61
C ARG A 307 -33.10 -1.73 -3.57
N ARG A 308 -33.00 -2.96 -3.08
CA ARG A 308 -33.07 -4.14 -3.95
C ARG A 308 -34.51 -4.30 -4.47
N PRO A 309 -34.72 -4.45 -5.80
CA PRO A 309 -36.00 -4.91 -6.30
C PRO A 309 -36.26 -6.31 -5.75
N GLY A 310 -37.44 -6.50 -5.17
CA GLY A 310 -37.89 -7.79 -4.63
C GLY A 310 -38.16 -8.84 -5.69
#